data_AF-A0A9Q3JQG9-F1
#
_entry.id   AF-A0A9Q3JQG9-F1
#
_cell.length_a   1.000
_cell.length_b   1.000
_cell.length_c   1.000
_cell.angle_alpha   90.00
_cell.angle_beta   90.00
_cell.angle_gamma   90.00
#
_symmetry.space_group_name_H-M   'P 1'
#
loop_
_entity.id
_entity.type
_entity.pdbx_description
1 polymer ?
#
loop_
_entity_poly.entity_id
_entity_poly.type
_entity_poly.pdbx_seq_one_letter_code
_entity_poly.pdbx_strand_id
1 'polypeptide(L)'
;MQIKLEQFHLFSILVTCQYSFLPLELPSQWKSIHPVFHISLLEPVKISTVPNWHKEPPPPIIIEGEEEWEVCQILDSKLKRGKLWYLVEWKGVIEDPARSTCERAKNLMNCPEPIKNCHSLYPYKPGPDSSRD
;
A
#
# COMPACT_ATOMS: atom_id res chain seq x y z
N MET A 1 8.42 3.57 51.48
CA MET A 1 6.95 3.44 51.30
C MET A 1 6.53 4.58 50.40
N GLN A 2 5.90 4.45 49.24
CA GLN A 2 5.59 3.32 48.37
C GLN A 2 5.22 3.98 47.03
N ILE A 3 5.75 3.48 45.93
CA ILE A 3 5.36 3.87 44.57
C ILE A 3 3.88 3.54 44.41
N LYS A 4 3.08 4.46 43.89
CA LYS A 4 1.72 4.13 43.43
C LYS A 4 1.58 4.50 41.96
N LEU A 5 1.57 3.43 41.17
CA LEU A 5 1.11 3.36 39.79
C LEU A 5 -0.42 3.55 39.80
N GLU A 6 -0.91 4.59 39.14
CA GLU A 6 -2.33 4.74 38.77
C GLU A 6 -2.38 4.48 37.25
N GLN A 7 -2.47 3.20 36.87
CA GLN A 7 -3.68 2.56 36.34
C GLN A 7 -4.32 3.31 35.15
N PHE A 8 -3.95 2.81 33.98
CA PHE A 8 -4.69 2.79 32.71
C PHE A 8 -6.20 3.00 32.87
N HIS A 9 -6.68 4.13 32.38
CA HIS A 9 -8.09 4.28 32.06
C HIS A 9 -8.35 3.61 30.70
N LEU A 10 -8.59 2.30 30.78
CA LEU A 10 -9.18 1.50 29.71
C LEU A 10 -10.59 2.04 29.39
N PHE A 11 -10.75 2.47 28.13
CA PHE A 11 -11.97 2.49 27.33
C PHE A 11 -13.33 2.68 28.03
N SER A 12 -13.95 3.83 27.78
CA SER A 12 -15.40 3.94 27.70
C SER A 12 -15.83 3.77 26.23
N ILE A 13 -16.00 2.54 25.75
CA ILE A 13 -16.86 2.32 24.57
C ILE A 13 -18.30 2.38 25.08
N LEU A 14 -18.83 3.59 25.21
CA LEU A 14 -20.25 3.80 25.38
C LEU A 14 -20.80 4.26 24.04
N VAL A 15 -21.27 3.28 23.26
CA VAL A 15 -22.44 3.31 22.38
C VAL A 15 -22.42 1.99 21.60
N THR A 16 -23.19 1.00 22.07
CA THR A 16 -23.64 -0.10 21.22
C THR A 16 -24.72 0.45 20.28
N CYS A 17 -24.31 1.23 19.29
CA CYS A 17 -25.21 1.55 18.18
C CYS A 17 -25.18 0.37 17.22
N GLN A 18 -26.34 -0.23 17.06
CA GLN A 18 -26.69 -1.31 16.15
C GLN A 18 -26.60 -0.89 14.67
N TYR A 19 -25.63 -0.03 14.32
CA TYR A 19 -25.42 0.44 12.96
C TYR A 19 -24.27 -0.34 12.38
N SER A 20 -24.60 -1.40 11.65
CA SER A 20 -23.63 -2.10 10.82
C SER A 20 -23.05 -1.20 9.71
N PHE A 21 -23.54 0.02 9.53
CA PHE A 21 -23.19 0.94 8.45
C PHE A 21 -22.82 2.34 8.97
N LEU A 22 -21.73 2.91 8.45
CA LEU A 22 -21.22 4.24 8.79
C LEU A 22 -21.17 5.13 7.53
N PRO A 23 -21.75 6.34 7.57
CA PRO A 23 -21.55 7.36 6.55
C PRO A 23 -20.13 7.96 6.65
N LEU A 24 -19.47 8.15 5.51
CA LEU A 24 -18.15 8.74 5.35
C LEU A 24 -18.24 9.95 4.43
N GLU A 25 -17.42 10.96 4.70
CA GLU A 25 -17.19 12.05 3.77
C GLU A 25 -16.23 11.59 2.67
N LEU A 26 -16.75 11.44 1.45
CA LEU A 26 -15.96 11.06 0.29
C LEU A 26 -15.47 12.30 -0.48
N PRO A 27 -14.28 12.24 -1.10
CA PRO A 27 -13.82 13.30 -2.00
C PRO A 27 -14.84 13.59 -3.10
N SER A 28 -15.02 14.87 -3.45
CA SER A 28 -16.01 15.34 -4.44
C SER A 28 -15.84 14.74 -5.85
N GLN A 29 -14.67 14.18 -6.14
CA GLN A 29 -14.34 13.43 -7.35
C GLN A 29 -15.01 12.04 -7.41
N TRP A 30 -15.41 11.44 -6.28
CA TRP A 30 -15.97 10.09 -6.19
C TRP A 30 -17.50 10.06 -6.19
N LYS A 31 -18.11 10.72 -7.19
CA LYS A 31 -19.56 10.95 -7.27
C LYS A 31 -20.41 9.67 -7.38
N SER A 32 -19.82 8.56 -7.81
CA SER A 32 -20.51 7.29 -8.03
C SER A 32 -20.40 6.30 -6.86
N ILE A 33 -19.70 6.68 -5.78
CA ILE A 33 -19.52 5.81 -4.61
C ILE A 33 -20.50 6.24 -3.53
N HIS A 34 -21.27 5.29 -3.01
CA HIS A 34 -22.18 5.57 -1.89
C HIS A 34 -21.36 5.84 -0.62
N PRO A 35 -21.63 6.94 0.10
CA PRO A 35 -20.85 7.32 1.27
C PRO A 35 -21.10 6.42 2.48
N VAL A 36 -21.97 5.41 2.40
CA VAL A 36 -22.35 4.56 3.54
C VAL A 36 -21.72 3.18 3.40
N PHE A 37 -20.86 2.81 4.35
CA PHE A 37 -20.08 1.56 4.31
C PHE A 37 -20.35 0.69 5.52
N HIS A 38 -20.30 -0.63 5.35
CA HIS A 38 -20.41 -1.55 6.48
C HIS A 38 -19.17 -1.45 7.39
N ILE A 39 -19.34 -1.44 8.73
CA ILE A 39 -18.24 -1.26 9.69
C ILE A 39 -17.12 -2.28 9.48
N SER A 40 -17.45 -3.54 9.16
CA SER A 40 -16.45 -4.59 8.89
C SER A 40 -15.60 -4.34 7.64
N LEU A 41 -15.97 -3.40 6.78
CA LEU A 41 -15.16 -2.98 5.62
C LEU A 41 -14.22 -1.81 5.96
N LEU A 42 -14.37 -1.22 7.13
CA LEU A 42 -13.59 -0.06 7.58
C LEU A 42 -12.52 -0.55 8.55
N GLU A 43 -11.27 -0.23 8.25
CA GLU A 43 -10.17 -0.40 9.18
C GLU A 43 -9.88 0.93 9.89
N PRO A 44 -9.71 0.93 11.23
CA PRO A 44 -9.28 2.12 11.94
C PRO A 44 -7.97 2.66 11.37
N VAL A 45 -7.90 3.97 11.13
CA VAL A 45 -6.66 4.62 10.71
C VAL A 45 -5.61 4.36 11.79
N LYS A 46 -4.56 3.64 11.44
CA LYS A 46 -3.41 3.42 12.31
C LYS A 46 -2.59 4.72 12.36
N ILE A 47 -2.95 5.60 13.29
CA ILE A 47 -2.13 6.76 13.63
C ILE A 47 -0.95 6.21 14.42
N SER A 48 0.19 6.06 13.76
CA SER A 48 1.41 5.67 14.47
C SER A 48 1.88 6.81 15.36
N THR A 49 2.29 6.46 16.57
CA THR A 49 2.89 7.36 17.55
C THR A 49 4.37 7.63 17.29
N VAL A 50 4.94 7.06 16.22
CA VAL A 50 6.33 7.29 15.82
C VAL A 50 6.45 8.69 15.17
N PRO A 51 7.31 9.58 15.69
CA PRO A 51 7.63 10.84 15.01
C PRO A 51 8.11 10.56 13.58
N ASN A 52 7.59 11.28 12.58
CA ASN A 52 7.84 11.06 11.15
C ASN A 52 7.25 9.77 10.54
N TRP A 53 6.15 9.23 11.08
CA TRP A 53 5.41 8.13 10.44
C TRP A 53 4.97 8.44 9.01
N HIS A 54 4.58 9.69 8.76
CA HIS A 54 4.36 10.21 7.42
C HIS A 54 5.71 10.66 6.84
N LYS A 55 6.60 9.72 6.53
CA LYS A 55 7.55 9.99 5.47
C LYS A 55 6.71 10.11 4.19
N GLU A 56 6.67 11.33 3.66
CA GLU A 56 6.22 11.56 2.29
C GLU A 56 6.97 10.56 1.39
N PRO A 57 6.31 10.01 0.36
CA PRO A 57 7.03 9.20 -0.63
C PRO A 57 8.25 10.01 -1.10
N PRO A 58 9.39 9.35 -1.36
CA PRO A 58 10.54 10.07 -1.84
C PRO A 58 10.17 10.89 -3.09
N PRO A 59 10.75 12.09 -3.26
CA PRO A 59 10.51 12.88 -4.45
C PRO A 59 10.89 12.06 -5.70
N PRO A 60 10.12 12.18 -6.79
CA PRO A 60 10.46 11.52 -8.05
C PRO A 60 11.81 12.02 -8.57
N ILE A 61 12.54 11.12 -9.23
CA ILE A 61 13.72 11.39 -10.02
C ILE A 61 13.22 11.66 -11.45
N ILE A 62 13.67 12.76 -12.06
CA ILE A 62 13.32 13.04 -13.46
C ILE A 62 14.35 12.36 -14.36
N ILE A 63 13.90 11.38 -15.16
CA ILE A 63 14.70 10.70 -16.18
C ILE A 63 14.00 10.91 -17.52
N GLU A 64 14.73 11.44 -18.50
CA GLU A 64 14.20 11.73 -19.86
C GLU A 64 12.94 12.64 -19.87
N GLY A 65 12.71 13.40 -18.80
CA GLY A 65 11.54 14.27 -18.66
C GLY A 65 10.30 13.59 -18.04
N GLU A 66 10.41 12.32 -17.66
CA GLU A 66 9.38 11.58 -16.92
C GLU A 66 9.76 11.42 -15.44
N GLU A 67 8.76 11.40 -14.58
CA GLU A 67 8.92 11.17 -13.13
C GLU A 67 9.05 9.67 -12.84
N GLU A 68 10.17 9.28 -12.21
CA GLU A 68 10.49 7.91 -11.84
C GLU A 68 10.80 7.80 -10.34
N TRP A 69 10.45 6.67 -9.73
CA TRP A 69 10.73 6.40 -8.32
C TRP A 69 11.66 5.20 -8.18
N GLU A 70 12.52 5.24 -7.16
CA GLU A 70 13.44 4.14 -6.90
C GLU A 70 12.70 2.93 -6.34
N VAL A 71 12.85 1.79 -7.00
CA VAL A 71 12.30 0.50 -6.56
C VAL A 71 13.22 -0.10 -5.49
N CYS A 72 12.64 -0.53 -4.37
CA CYS A 72 13.33 -1.31 -3.35
C CYS A 72 13.46 -2.77 -3.80
N GLN A 73 12.31 -3.42 -4.06
CA GLN A 73 12.25 -4.80 -4.54
C GLN A 73 10.89 -5.09 -5.19
N ILE A 74 10.82 -6.21 -5.91
CA ILE A 74 9.57 -6.75 -6.45
C ILE A 74 9.14 -7.91 -5.56
N LEU A 75 7.92 -7.79 -5.02
CA LEU A 75 7.36 -8.74 -4.07
C LEU A 75 6.62 -9.89 -4.75
N ASP A 76 5.99 -9.62 -5.90
CA ASP A 76 5.19 -10.61 -6.63
C ASP A 76 5.02 -10.24 -8.11
N SER A 77 4.66 -11.22 -8.94
CA SER A 77 4.24 -11.01 -10.32
C SER A 77 2.96 -11.79 -10.65
N LYS A 78 2.13 -11.20 -11.52
CA LYS A 78 0.87 -11.82 -11.96
C LYS A 78 0.46 -11.37 -13.36
N LEU A 79 -0.27 -12.24 -14.05
CA LEU A 79 -0.95 -11.90 -15.30
C LEU A 79 -2.37 -11.41 -15.01
N LYS A 80 -2.71 -10.23 -15.54
CA LYS A 80 -4.08 -9.69 -15.52
C LYS A 80 -4.48 -9.36 -16.95
N ARG A 81 -5.48 -10.09 -17.46
CA ARG A 81 -5.96 -9.98 -18.86
C ARG A 81 -4.82 -10.13 -19.88
N GLY A 82 -3.95 -11.12 -19.68
CA GLY A 82 -2.81 -11.41 -20.57
C GLY A 82 -1.60 -10.47 -20.42
N LYS A 83 -1.70 -9.43 -19.59
CA LYS A 83 -0.63 -8.45 -19.36
C LYS A 83 0.07 -8.72 -18.04
N LEU A 84 1.38 -8.54 -18.01
CA LEU A 84 2.21 -8.76 -16.83
C LEU A 84 2.22 -7.53 -15.90
N TRP A 85 2.01 -7.81 -14.61
CA TRP A 85 2.04 -6.84 -13.52
C TRP A 85 2.96 -7.31 -12.42
N TYR A 86 3.64 -6.36 -11.80
CA TYR A 86 4.53 -6.58 -10.67
C TYR A 86 4.02 -5.82 -9.45
N LEU A 87 4.07 -6.46 -8.28
CA LEU A 87 3.87 -5.78 -7.00
C LEU A 87 5.21 -5.20 -6.56
N VAL A 88 5.30 -3.88 -6.54
CA VAL A 88 6.53 -3.14 -6.31
C VAL A 88 6.55 -2.60 -4.89
N GLU A 89 7.65 -2.85 -4.19
CA GLU A 89 8.00 -2.14 -2.98
C GLU A 89 8.91 -0.95 -3.34
N TRP A 90 8.50 0.25 -2.95
CA TRP A 90 9.20 1.49 -3.25
C TRP A 90 10.23 1.81 -2.17
N LYS A 91 11.40 2.30 -2.57
CA LYS A 91 12.44 2.69 -1.60
C LYS A 91 12.01 3.95 -0.85
N GLY A 92 12.44 4.12 0.40
CA GLY A 92 12.18 5.35 1.18
C GLY A 92 10.76 5.47 1.76
N VAL A 93 9.84 4.60 1.35
CA VAL A 93 8.55 4.42 2.00
C VAL A 93 8.73 3.45 3.17
N ILE A 94 8.36 3.87 4.39
CA ILE A 94 8.40 3.00 5.59
C ILE A 94 7.57 1.75 5.32
N GLU A 95 8.02 0.59 5.85
CA GLU A 95 7.48 -0.78 5.76
C GLU A 95 5.97 -0.92 6.06
N ASP A 96 5.14 -0.27 5.27
CA ASP A 96 3.70 -0.43 5.22
C ASP A 96 3.36 -1.14 3.91
N PRO A 97 3.01 -2.44 3.96
CA PRO A 97 2.59 -3.20 2.78
C PRO A 97 1.42 -2.55 2.02
N ALA A 98 0.64 -1.67 2.68
CA ALA A 98 -0.43 -0.92 2.03
C ALA A 98 0.08 0.13 1.01
N ARG A 99 1.39 0.39 0.99
CA ARG A 99 2.01 1.36 0.07
C ARG A 99 2.73 0.70 -1.12
N SER A 100 2.72 -0.62 -1.23
CA SER A 100 3.16 -1.32 -2.45
C SER A 100 2.11 -1.15 -3.55
N THR A 101 2.55 -0.85 -4.77
CA THR A 101 1.64 -0.68 -5.92
C THR A 101 1.85 -1.77 -6.96
N CYS A 102 0.78 -2.07 -7.72
CA CYS A 102 0.86 -2.99 -8.86
C CYS A 102 1.22 -2.19 -10.11
N GLU A 103 2.46 -2.32 -10.56
CA GLU A 103 2.97 -1.66 -11.76
C GLU A 103 2.98 -2.58 -12.98
N ARG A 104 2.84 -2.00 -14.18
CA ARG A 104 2.99 -2.77 -15.42
C ARG A 104 4.46 -3.06 -15.68
N ALA A 105 4.75 -4.19 -16.32
CA ALA A 105 6.11 -4.54 -16.72
C ALA A 105 6.82 -3.41 -17.50
N LYS A 106 6.11 -2.70 -18.37
CA LYS A 106 6.66 -1.58 -19.13
C LYS A 106 7.02 -0.34 -18.29
N ASN A 107 6.50 -0.20 -17.07
CA ASN A 107 6.86 0.90 -16.17
C ASN A 107 8.19 0.60 -15.44
N LEU A 108 8.73 -0.62 -15.57
CA LEU A 108 9.93 -1.08 -14.88
C LEU A 108 11.11 -1.31 -15.84
N MET A 109 11.06 -0.73 -17.05
CA MET A 109 12.10 -0.91 -18.07
C MET A 109 13.47 -0.40 -17.61
N ASN A 110 13.50 0.60 -16.73
CA ASN A 110 14.72 1.19 -16.18
C ASN A 110 15.29 0.43 -14.97
N CYS A 111 14.66 -0.67 -14.55
CA CYS A 111 15.04 -1.41 -13.36
C CYS A 111 15.08 -2.94 -13.58
N PRO A 112 16.03 -3.46 -14.38
CA PRO A 112 16.11 -4.89 -14.69
C PRO A 112 16.55 -5.77 -13.51
N GLU A 113 17.34 -5.22 -12.57
CA GLU A 113 17.91 -5.98 -11.45
C GLU A 113 16.84 -6.52 -10.48
N PRO A 114 15.87 -5.72 -9.97
CA PRO A 114 14.80 -6.24 -9.12
C PRO A 114 13.92 -7.29 -9.82
N ILE A 115 13.69 -7.15 -11.12
CA ILE A 115 12.94 -8.14 -11.93
C ILE A 115 13.68 -9.48 -11.95
N LYS A 116 14.99 -9.43 -12.23
CA LYS A 116 15.84 -10.62 -12.25
C LYS A 116 15.88 -11.31 -10.87
N ASN A 117 16.01 -10.53 -9.80
CA ASN A 117 16.01 -11.05 -8.44
C ASN A 117 14.68 -11.74 -8.09
N CYS A 118 13.55 -11.12 -8.43
CA CYS A 118 12.22 -11.71 -8.24
C CYS A 118 12.09 -13.07 -8.94
N HIS A 119 12.46 -13.17 -10.21
CA HIS A 119 12.34 -14.43 -10.97
C HIS A 119 13.38 -15.47 -10.61
N SER A 120 14.51 -15.06 -10.02
CA SER A 120 15.47 -15.99 -9.42
C SER A 120 14.91 -16.63 -8.15
N LEU A 121 14.18 -15.87 -7.33
CA LEU A 121 13.52 -16.36 -6.11
C LEU A 121 12.23 -17.13 -6.41
N TYR A 122 11.49 -16.72 -7.45
CA TYR A 122 10.20 -17.31 -7.82
C TYR A 122 10.15 -17.70 -9.31
N PRO A 123 10.89 -18.73 -9.75
CA PRO A 123 10.98 -19.11 -11.18
C PRO A 123 9.65 -19.55 -11.81
N TYR A 124 8.66 -19.94 -10.99
CA TYR A 124 7.34 -20.37 -11.43
C TYR A 124 6.36 -19.22 -11.64
N LYS A 125 6.73 -18.00 -11.23
CA LYS A 125 5.87 -16.82 -11.36
C LYS A 125 5.94 -16.28 -12.80
N PRO A 126 4.88 -15.64 -13.31
CA PRO A 126 4.86 -15.13 -14.67
C PRO A 126 5.98 -14.11 -14.91
N GLY A 127 6.83 -14.37 -15.90
CA GLY A 127 7.94 -13.51 -16.30
C GLY A 127 7.63 -12.64 -17.53
N PRO A 128 8.57 -11.81 -17.99
CA PRO A 128 8.41 -10.98 -19.18
C PRO A 128 8.09 -11.77 -20.45
N ASP A 129 8.52 -13.02 -20.52
CA ASP A 129 8.24 -13.99 -21.57
C ASP A 129 6.78 -14.50 -21.59
N SER A 130 6.04 -14.28 -20.50
CA SER A 130 4.68 -14.80 -20.33
C SER A 130 3.57 -13.83 -20.77
N SER A 131 3.88 -12.57 -21.09
CA SER A 131 2.89 -11.61 -21.60
C SER A 131 2.58 -11.83 -23.08
N ARG A 132 1.31 -11.72 -23.46
CA ARG A 132 0.89 -11.63 -24.86
C ARG A 132 0.78 -10.15 -25.24
N ASP A 133 1.58 -9.72 -26.20
CA ASP A 133 1.53 -8.36 -26.79
C ASP A 133 0.27 -8.13 -27.61
#